data_AF-A0A4T0B0Y3-F1
#
_entry.id   AF-A0A4T0B0Y3-F1
#
_cell.length_a   1.000
_cell.length_b   1.000
_cell.length_c   1.000
_cell.angle_alpha   90.00
_cell.angle_beta   90.00
_cell.angle_gamma   90.00
#
_symmetry.space_group_name_H-M   'P 1'
#
loop_
_entity.id
_entity.type
_entity.pdbx_description
1 polymer ?
#
loop_
_entity_poly.entity_id
_entity_poly.type
_entity_poly.pdbx_seq_one_letter_code
_entity_poly.pdbx_strand_id
1 'polypeptide(L)'
;MSERPENIGIKAIELYFPSQCVDQSELEKFDGVSAGKYTIGLGQTRMSFCDDREGEFATGTHSKANGAGNGNGVHAEPETPLDRFDHMCFHAPTCKLVSKSYARMLYNDYKLNPENPVFAEVPAEIKDMDLEKSYSDKTVEKTFMALSKKRFAARVQPSIQVPTMCGNMYCGSVYGSLCALLSNVSSQDLQGKRVGIFSYGSGLASSFFSFRVKGSTEEMHKQIDLQNRLDSRRVVAPEVYDEMCNLRERAHLKKDYSPAGNPETLFPGTYYLTKVDDLFRREYAIKQ
;
A
#
# COMPACT_ATOMS: atom_id res chain seq x y z
N MET A 1 -37.16 -2.66 -8.61
CA MET A 1 -35.70 -2.50 -8.36
C MET A 1 -35.47 -1.03 -8.10
N SER A 2 -34.87 -0.63 -6.98
CA SER A 2 -34.49 0.78 -6.80
C SER A 2 -33.47 1.16 -7.87
N GLU A 3 -33.57 2.35 -8.45
CA GLU A 3 -32.55 2.88 -9.35
C GLU A 3 -31.18 2.85 -8.66
N ARG A 4 -30.13 2.50 -9.41
CA ARG A 4 -28.78 2.54 -8.85
C ARG A 4 -28.42 4.00 -8.58
N PRO A 5 -27.93 4.31 -7.37
CA PRO A 5 -27.54 5.67 -7.05
C PRO A 5 -26.45 6.18 -8.00
N GLU A 6 -26.69 7.37 -8.55
CA GLU A 6 -25.78 8.07 -9.45
C GLU A 6 -24.79 8.95 -8.67
N ASN A 7 -23.68 9.33 -9.31
CA ASN A 7 -22.68 10.25 -8.74
C ASN A 7 -22.03 9.78 -7.42
N ILE A 8 -21.95 8.46 -7.19
CA ILE A 8 -21.16 7.89 -6.11
C ILE A 8 -19.68 7.84 -6.51
N GLY A 9 -18.83 8.39 -5.66
CA GLY A 9 -17.38 8.33 -5.84
C GLY A 9 -16.63 8.95 -4.65
N ILE A 10 -15.31 9.04 -4.81
CA ILE A 10 -14.42 9.68 -3.83
C ILE A 10 -14.27 11.14 -4.23
N LYS A 11 -14.58 12.07 -3.31
CA LYS A 11 -14.41 13.52 -3.53
C LYS A 11 -13.05 14.05 -3.06
N ALA A 12 -12.53 13.47 -1.99
CA ALA A 12 -11.24 13.78 -1.41
C ALA A 12 -10.66 12.54 -0.75
N ILE A 13 -9.34 12.44 -0.72
CA ILE A 13 -8.61 11.37 -0.04
C ILE A 13 -7.31 11.95 0.48
N GLU A 14 -6.92 11.49 1.67
CA GLU A 14 -5.67 11.88 2.31
C GLU A 14 -5.17 10.73 3.19
N LEU A 15 -3.86 10.72 3.41
CA LEU A 15 -3.19 9.83 4.35
C LEU A 15 -2.45 10.63 5.39
N TYR A 16 -2.16 10.01 6.52
CA TYR A 16 -1.20 10.50 7.49
C TYR A 16 0.00 9.55 7.49
N PHE A 17 1.21 10.10 7.52
CA PHE A 17 2.43 9.34 7.70
C PHE A 17 3.08 9.78 9.02
N PRO A 18 3.43 8.83 9.91
CA PRO A 18 4.24 9.15 11.08
C PRO A 18 5.50 9.90 10.68
N SER A 19 5.91 10.83 11.54
CA SER A 19 7.09 11.68 11.32
C SER A 19 8.39 10.89 11.25
N GLN A 20 8.42 9.67 11.78
CA GLN A 20 9.61 8.85 11.87
C GLN A 20 9.50 7.59 11.01
N CYS A 21 10.63 7.16 10.47
CA CYS A 21 10.76 5.90 9.77
C CYS A 21 12.14 5.28 9.97
N VAL A 22 12.22 3.96 9.83
CA VAL A 22 13.47 3.19 9.90
C VAL A 22 13.83 2.66 8.51
N ASP A 23 15.11 2.72 8.15
CA ASP A 23 15.61 2.11 6.92
C ASP A 23 15.64 0.59 7.07
N GLN A 24 15.03 -0.12 6.12
CA GLN A 24 14.89 -1.58 6.20
C GLN A 24 16.23 -2.30 6.05
N SER A 25 17.20 -1.72 5.32
CA SER A 25 18.53 -2.33 5.16
C SER A 25 19.35 -2.22 6.44
N GLU A 26 19.22 -1.12 7.18
CA GLU A 26 19.86 -0.96 8.49
C GLU A 26 19.17 -1.82 9.55
N LEU A 27 17.84 -1.92 9.52
CA LEU A 27 17.09 -2.81 10.39
C LEU A 27 17.45 -4.29 10.14
N GLU A 28 17.68 -4.71 8.89
CA GLU A 28 18.15 -6.06 8.57
C GLU A 28 19.47 -6.41 9.29
N LYS A 29 20.42 -5.46 9.32
CA LYS A 29 21.70 -5.64 10.00
C LYS A 29 21.53 -5.69 11.52
N PHE A 30 20.73 -4.79 12.06
CA PHE A 30 20.44 -4.69 13.48
C PHE A 30 19.78 -5.97 14.01
N ASP A 31 18.80 -6.51 13.29
CA ASP A 31 18.10 -7.75 13.65
C ASP A 31 18.94 -9.02 13.41
N GLY A 32 20.13 -8.91 12.82
CA GLY A 32 20.98 -10.04 12.48
C GLY A 32 20.38 -10.98 11.42
N VAL A 33 19.53 -10.44 10.53
CA VAL A 33 18.90 -11.21 9.45
C VAL A 33 19.66 -11.07 8.14
N SER A 34 19.42 -11.99 7.20
CA SER A 34 20.05 -11.94 5.87
C SER A 34 19.67 -10.65 5.12
N ALA A 35 20.65 -10.01 4.48
CA ALA A 35 20.41 -8.88 3.59
C ALA A 35 19.34 -9.25 2.53
N GLY A 36 18.40 -8.34 2.30
CA GLY A 36 17.28 -8.57 1.39
C GLY A 36 16.04 -9.17 2.05
N LYS A 37 16.07 -9.59 3.33
CA LYS A 37 14.90 -10.19 3.98
C LYS A 37 13.70 -9.23 3.99
N TYR A 38 13.92 -7.96 4.27
CA TYR A 38 12.91 -6.92 4.28
C TYR A 38 12.85 -6.18 2.95
N THR A 39 13.99 -5.79 2.40
CA THR A 39 14.06 -5.00 1.16
C THR A 39 13.60 -5.75 -0.07
N ILE A 40 13.90 -7.06 -0.18
CA ILE A 40 13.49 -7.91 -1.31
C ILE A 40 12.34 -8.84 -0.90
N GLY A 41 12.43 -9.44 0.29
CA GLY A 41 11.46 -10.41 0.78
C GLY A 41 10.11 -9.79 1.10
N LEU A 42 10.10 -8.58 1.68
CA LEU A 42 8.88 -7.80 1.91
C LEU A 42 8.66 -6.75 0.80
N GLY A 43 9.73 -6.30 0.14
CA GLY A 43 9.67 -5.24 -0.88
C GLY A 43 9.55 -3.85 -0.27
N GLN A 44 10.13 -3.65 0.91
CA GLN A 44 10.03 -2.42 1.70
C GLN A 44 11.42 -1.77 1.85
N THR A 45 11.52 -0.49 1.58
CA THR A 45 12.76 0.27 1.76
C THR A 45 12.78 0.99 3.10
N ARG A 46 11.60 1.42 3.58
CA ARG A 46 11.44 2.08 4.87
C ARG A 46 10.15 1.60 5.54
N MET A 47 10.11 1.66 6.86
CA MET A 47 8.90 1.42 7.65
C MET A 47 8.63 2.62 8.55
N SER A 48 7.41 3.14 8.47
CA SER A 48 6.93 4.17 9.38
C SER A 48 6.54 3.54 10.71
N PHE A 49 6.72 4.27 11.79
CA PHE A 49 6.29 3.83 13.11
C PHE A 49 5.91 5.04 13.97
N CYS A 50 5.09 4.78 14.97
CA CYS A 50 4.63 5.76 15.93
C CYS A 50 5.35 5.62 17.26
N ASP A 51 5.41 6.69 18.04
CA ASP A 51 5.69 6.60 19.48
C ASP A 51 4.40 6.31 20.28
N ASP A 52 4.39 6.52 21.59
CA ASP A 52 3.22 6.36 22.45
C ASP A 52 2.22 7.54 22.43
N ARG A 53 2.54 8.62 21.70
CA ARG A 53 1.68 9.80 21.55
C ARG A 53 0.80 9.72 20.32
N GLU A 54 1.27 9.10 19.24
CA GLU A 54 0.51 8.95 18.00
C GLU A 54 -0.47 7.75 18.09
N GLY A 55 -1.77 8.07 18.06
CA GLY A 55 -2.88 7.13 17.89
C GLY A 55 -3.65 7.42 16.59
N GLU A 56 -4.44 6.47 16.09
CA GLU A 56 -5.14 6.59 14.79
C GLU A 56 -6.09 7.81 14.75
N PHE A 57 -5.70 8.86 14.01
CA PHE A 57 -6.58 9.96 13.57
C PHE A 57 -6.11 10.45 12.18
N ALA A 58 -7.06 10.81 11.30
CA ALA A 58 -6.80 11.22 9.91
C ALA A 58 -7.23 12.67 9.66
N THR A 59 -6.31 13.56 9.27
CA THR A 59 -6.62 14.94 8.78
C THR A 59 -5.44 15.61 8.03
N GLY A 60 -5.71 16.23 6.87
CA GLY A 60 -5.62 17.69 6.55
C GLY A 60 -4.39 18.36 5.88
N THR A 61 -4.12 18.13 4.59
CA THR A 61 -3.53 18.93 3.46
C THR A 61 -2.50 20.09 3.62
N HIS A 62 -1.41 20.12 2.78
CA HIS A 62 -0.87 21.27 1.96
C HIS A 62 0.52 21.06 1.23
N SER A 63 0.50 20.88 -0.10
CA SER A 63 1.39 21.21 -1.28
C SER A 63 2.94 21.45 -1.30
N LYS A 64 3.69 20.83 -2.25
CA LYS A 64 4.25 21.39 -3.55
C LYS A 64 5.26 20.48 -4.34
N ALA A 65 5.06 20.32 -5.66
CA ALA A 65 5.53 19.25 -6.59
C ALA A 65 6.98 19.21 -7.20
N ASN A 66 7.32 18.06 -7.84
CA ASN A 66 7.86 17.92 -9.23
C ASN A 66 7.98 16.45 -9.73
N GLY A 67 7.78 16.17 -11.04
CA GLY A 67 7.60 14.80 -11.61
C GLY A 67 8.32 14.48 -12.95
N ALA A 68 8.11 13.25 -13.48
CA ALA A 68 8.59 12.76 -14.79
C ALA A 68 7.63 11.71 -15.42
N GLY A 69 7.46 11.74 -16.76
CA GLY A 69 6.41 11.00 -17.52
C GLY A 69 6.87 9.77 -18.31
N ASN A 70 5.92 9.06 -18.94
CA ASN A 70 6.18 7.85 -19.73
C ASN A 70 5.30 7.75 -21.01
N GLY A 71 5.87 7.22 -22.11
CA GLY A 71 5.26 7.16 -23.45
C GLY A 71 4.66 5.79 -23.82
N ASN A 72 3.70 5.79 -24.76
CA ASN A 72 2.97 4.61 -25.27
C ASN A 72 3.46 4.17 -26.66
N GLY A 73 3.66 2.85 -26.84
CA GLY A 73 3.85 2.20 -28.15
C GLY A 73 2.77 1.13 -28.38
N VAL A 74 2.18 1.09 -29.59
CA VAL A 74 1.01 0.28 -29.95
C VAL A 74 1.43 -0.96 -30.76
N HIS A 75 1.41 -2.12 -30.11
CA HIS A 75 1.14 -3.42 -30.74
C HIS A 75 0.04 -4.09 -29.93
N ALA A 76 -1.01 -4.62 -30.57
CA ALA A 76 -2.10 -5.29 -29.87
C ALA A 76 -1.61 -6.66 -29.37
N GLU A 77 -1.08 -6.68 -28.14
CA GLU A 77 -0.73 -7.93 -27.48
C GLU A 77 -2.00 -8.75 -27.14
N PRO A 78 -1.93 -10.08 -27.12
CA PRO A 78 -3.04 -10.93 -26.70
C PRO A 78 -3.52 -10.55 -25.29
N GLU A 79 -4.83 -10.39 -25.13
CA GLU A 79 -5.46 -9.93 -23.89
C GLU A 79 -6.05 -11.08 -23.05
N THR A 80 -6.23 -10.79 -21.77
CA THR A 80 -6.79 -11.61 -20.70
C THR A 80 -7.84 -10.80 -19.94
N PRO A 81 -8.78 -11.41 -19.20
CA PRO A 81 -9.74 -10.67 -18.36
C PRO A 81 -9.10 -9.65 -17.41
N LEU A 82 -7.88 -9.91 -16.91
CA LEU A 82 -7.08 -8.99 -16.10
C LEU A 82 -6.76 -7.67 -16.83
N ASP A 83 -6.70 -7.67 -18.17
CA ASP A 83 -6.42 -6.50 -18.99
C ASP A 83 -7.57 -5.48 -19.03
N ARG A 84 -8.73 -5.81 -18.46
CA ARG A 84 -9.86 -4.89 -18.26
C ARG A 84 -9.61 -3.80 -17.22
N PHE A 85 -8.56 -3.95 -16.41
CA PHE A 85 -8.12 -2.98 -15.40
C PHE A 85 -6.85 -2.29 -15.89
N ASP A 86 -6.89 -0.98 -16.02
CA ASP A 86 -5.72 -0.18 -16.40
C ASP A 86 -4.72 -0.09 -15.24
N HIS A 87 -5.24 -0.03 -14.00
CA HIS A 87 -4.46 -0.04 -12.77
C HIS A 87 -5.11 -0.91 -11.71
N MET A 88 -4.30 -1.35 -10.74
CA MET A 88 -4.75 -2.18 -9.64
C MET A 88 -4.14 -1.73 -8.32
N CYS A 89 -4.97 -1.63 -7.28
CA CYS A 89 -4.54 -1.39 -5.91
C CYS A 89 -4.93 -2.58 -5.03
N PHE A 90 -4.03 -2.98 -4.13
CA PHE A 90 -4.23 -4.09 -3.22
C PHE A 90 -4.05 -3.63 -1.77
N HIS A 91 -4.73 -4.29 -0.84
CA HIS A 91 -4.23 -4.37 0.53
C HIS A 91 -2.82 -4.98 0.50
N ALA A 92 -1.86 -4.28 1.09
CA ALA A 92 -0.44 -4.57 0.98
C ALA A 92 0.17 -4.78 2.39
N PRO A 93 0.08 -5.99 2.96
CA PRO A 93 0.84 -6.32 4.17
C PRO A 93 2.35 -6.40 3.86
N THR A 94 2.70 -6.83 2.64
CA THR A 94 4.04 -6.72 2.05
C THR A 94 3.89 -6.46 0.55
N CYS A 95 4.82 -5.73 -0.04
CA CYS A 95 4.82 -5.47 -1.49
C CYS A 95 5.08 -6.76 -2.30
N LYS A 96 5.86 -7.70 -1.74
CA LYS A 96 6.05 -9.01 -2.37
C LYS A 96 4.74 -9.80 -2.47
N LEU A 97 3.87 -9.74 -1.46
CA LEU A 97 2.57 -10.40 -1.52
C LEU A 97 1.70 -9.76 -2.61
N VAL A 98 1.73 -8.44 -2.77
CA VAL A 98 1.00 -7.74 -3.85
C VAL A 98 1.43 -8.25 -5.23
N SER A 99 2.74 -8.42 -5.47
CA SER A 99 3.22 -9.03 -6.72
C SER A 99 2.69 -10.44 -6.95
N LYS A 100 2.66 -11.26 -5.89
CA LYS A 100 2.10 -12.62 -5.96
C LYS A 100 0.59 -12.61 -6.18
N SER A 101 -0.14 -11.70 -5.54
CA SER A 101 -1.59 -11.55 -5.72
C SER A 101 -1.94 -11.17 -7.15
N TYR A 102 -1.20 -10.23 -7.76
CA TYR A 102 -1.40 -9.87 -9.15
C TYR A 102 -1.07 -11.02 -10.11
N ALA A 103 0.05 -11.73 -9.87
CA ALA A 103 0.37 -12.96 -10.60
C ALA A 103 -0.72 -14.04 -10.46
N ARG A 104 -1.33 -14.16 -9.27
CA ARG A 104 -2.40 -15.12 -9.00
C ARG A 104 -3.68 -14.79 -9.78
N MET A 105 -3.98 -13.52 -10.01
CA MET A 105 -5.09 -13.15 -10.89
C MET A 105 -4.85 -13.62 -12.32
N LEU A 106 -3.62 -13.49 -12.83
CA LEU A 106 -3.27 -14.00 -14.16
C LEU A 106 -3.33 -15.54 -14.23
N TYR A 107 -3.00 -16.23 -13.13
CA TYR A 107 -3.23 -17.67 -13.00
C TYR A 107 -4.72 -18.04 -13.07
N ASN A 108 -5.60 -17.25 -12.46
CA ASN A 108 -7.04 -17.48 -12.57
C ASN A 108 -7.51 -17.32 -14.03
N ASP A 109 -6.98 -16.34 -14.77
CA ASP A 109 -7.28 -16.17 -16.19
C ASP A 109 -6.78 -17.36 -17.03
N TYR A 110 -5.60 -17.90 -16.71
CA TYR A 110 -5.10 -19.14 -17.32
C TYR A 110 -6.03 -20.33 -17.08
N LYS A 111 -6.53 -20.50 -15.85
CA LYS A 111 -7.47 -21.60 -15.55
C LYS A 111 -8.78 -21.48 -16.31
N LEU A 112 -9.21 -20.27 -16.67
CA LEU A 112 -10.42 -20.04 -17.47
C LEU A 112 -10.20 -20.29 -18.96
N ASN A 113 -9.02 -19.95 -19.49
CA ASN A 113 -8.69 -20.15 -20.90
C ASN A 113 -7.20 -20.47 -21.07
N PRO A 114 -6.79 -21.74 -20.85
CA PRO A 114 -5.38 -22.13 -20.90
C PRO A 114 -4.80 -22.08 -22.32
N GLU A 115 -5.65 -22.11 -23.34
CA GLU A 115 -5.25 -22.07 -24.76
C GLU A 115 -5.02 -20.64 -25.27
N ASN A 116 -5.16 -19.62 -24.42
CA ASN A 116 -4.86 -18.24 -24.79
C ASN A 116 -3.35 -18.10 -25.13
N PRO A 117 -2.97 -17.43 -26.23
CA PRO A 117 -1.56 -17.27 -26.63
C PRO A 117 -0.65 -16.65 -25.54
N VAL A 118 -1.18 -15.86 -24.60
CA VAL A 118 -0.41 -15.35 -23.45
C VAL A 118 0.20 -16.48 -22.62
N PHE A 119 -0.42 -17.66 -22.61
CA PHE A 119 -0.06 -18.80 -21.77
C PHE A 119 0.66 -19.92 -22.53
N ALA A 120 1.11 -19.67 -23.77
CA ALA A 120 1.76 -20.69 -24.60
C ALA A 120 3.01 -21.32 -23.96
N GLU A 121 3.70 -20.58 -23.09
CA GLU A 121 4.90 -21.03 -22.36
C GLU A 121 4.60 -21.58 -20.96
N VAL A 122 3.32 -21.68 -20.55
CA VAL A 122 2.95 -22.21 -19.24
C VAL A 122 3.18 -23.74 -19.23
N PRO A 123 3.95 -24.28 -18.27
CA PRO A 123 4.21 -25.72 -18.19
C PRO A 123 2.92 -26.55 -18.07
N ALA A 124 2.87 -27.68 -18.78
CA ALA A 124 1.69 -28.53 -18.87
C ALA A 124 1.25 -29.07 -17.49
N GLU A 125 2.20 -29.32 -16.58
CA GLU A 125 1.93 -29.78 -15.21
C GLU A 125 1.12 -28.78 -14.37
N ILE A 126 1.08 -27.51 -14.77
CA ILE A 126 0.28 -26.48 -14.09
C ILE A 126 -1.20 -26.56 -14.51
N LYS A 127 -1.51 -27.07 -15.71
CA LYS A 127 -2.87 -27.10 -16.27
C LYS A 127 -3.85 -27.83 -15.36
N ASP A 128 -3.46 -29.01 -14.89
CA ASP A 128 -4.29 -29.89 -14.08
C ASP A 128 -3.99 -29.81 -12.58
N MET A 129 -3.25 -28.78 -12.16
CA MET A 129 -2.90 -28.60 -10.75
C MET A 129 -4.16 -28.38 -9.89
N ASP A 130 -4.23 -29.15 -8.81
CA ASP A 130 -5.24 -28.99 -7.77
C ASP A 130 -5.17 -27.58 -7.14
N LEU A 131 -6.34 -27.04 -6.81
CA LEU A 131 -6.46 -25.68 -6.32
C LEU A 131 -5.69 -25.47 -5.01
N GLU A 132 -5.81 -26.37 -4.04
CA GLU A 132 -5.17 -26.21 -2.74
C GLU A 132 -3.65 -26.34 -2.86
N LYS A 133 -3.18 -27.32 -3.64
CA LYS A 133 -1.76 -27.49 -3.94
C LYS A 133 -1.16 -26.24 -4.61
N SER A 134 -1.93 -25.59 -5.48
CA SER A 134 -1.46 -24.42 -6.23
C SER A 134 -1.17 -23.18 -5.36
N TYR A 135 -1.66 -23.11 -4.11
CA TYR A 135 -1.45 -21.93 -3.25
C TYR A 135 0.01 -21.76 -2.81
N SER A 136 0.71 -22.88 -2.59
CA SER A 136 2.11 -22.89 -2.15
C SER A 136 3.08 -23.40 -3.21
N ASP A 137 2.59 -23.80 -4.39
CA ASP A 137 3.41 -24.37 -5.44
C ASP A 137 4.39 -23.34 -6.04
N LYS A 138 5.68 -23.70 -6.07
CA LYS A 138 6.75 -22.82 -6.52
C LYS A 138 6.82 -22.68 -8.04
N THR A 139 6.36 -23.68 -8.79
CA THR A 139 6.30 -23.62 -10.25
C THR A 139 5.21 -22.65 -10.68
N VAL A 140 4.03 -22.70 -10.06
CA VAL A 140 2.95 -21.71 -10.26
C VAL A 140 3.43 -20.31 -9.88
N GLU A 141 4.00 -20.13 -8.69
CA GLU A 141 4.48 -18.82 -8.24
C GLU A 141 5.49 -18.23 -9.24
N LYS A 142 6.54 -18.98 -9.59
CA LYS A 142 7.60 -18.48 -10.48
C LYS A 142 7.08 -18.18 -11.89
N THR A 143 6.28 -19.08 -12.46
CA THR A 143 5.75 -18.95 -13.83
C THR A 143 4.90 -17.69 -13.96
N PHE A 144 3.92 -17.52 -13.06
CA PHE A 144 3.00 -16.39 -13.17
C PHE A 144 3.59 -15.08 -12.68
N MET A 145 4.55 -15.10 -11.74
CA MET A 145 5.32 -13.90 -11.41
C MET A 145 6.17 -13.42 -12.60
N ALA A 146 6.79 -14.34 -13.35
CA ALA A 146 7.54 -13.98 -14.55
C ALA A 146 6.62 -13.43 -15.64
N LEU A 147 5.52 -14.14 -15.93
CA LEU A 147 4.57 -13.76 -16.98
C LEU A 147 3.85 -12.43 -16.69
N SER A 148 3.54 -12.15 -15.43
CA SER A 148 2.89 -10.90 -15.03
C SER A 148 3.86 -9.73 -14.86
N LYS A 149 5.19 -9.91 -14.93
CA LYS A 149 6.19 -8.89 -14.59
C LYS A 149 6.00 -7.57 -15.34
N LYS A 150 5.83 -7.60 -16.67
CA LYS A 150 5.60 -6.39 -17.50
C LYS A 150 4.27 -5.71 -17.13
N ARG A 151 3.21 -6.49 -16.96
CA ARG A 151 1.87 -5.99 -16.55
C ARG A 151 1.92 -5.37 -15.14
N PHE A 152 2.62 -6.01 -14.21
CA PHE A 152 2.80 -5.52 -12.84
C PHE A 152 3.50 -4.16 -12.83
N ALA A 153 4.59 -4.03 -13.59
CA ALA A 153 5.33 -2.77 -13.72
C ALA A 153 4.45 -1.64 -14.25
N ALA A 154 3.58 -1.90 -15.22
CA ALA A 154 2.70 -0.89 -15.79
C ALA A 154 1.49 -0.55 -14.91
N ARG A 155 0.90 -1.57 -14.25
CA ARG A 155 -0.46 -1.45 -13.69
C ARG A 155 -0.53 -1.46 -12.16
N VAL A 156 0.50 -1.97 -11.50
CA VAL A 156 0.54 -2.11 -10.03
C VAL A 156 1.67 -1.30 -9.42
N GLN A 157 2.85 -1.26 -10.05
CA GLN A 157 4.03 -0.56 -9.53
C GLN A 157 3.75 0.90 -9.11
N PRO A 158 2.97 1.71 -9.87
CA PRO A 158 2.63 3.08 -9.46
C PRO A 158 1.84 3.16 -8.14
N SER A 159 1.15 2.07 -7.77
CA SER A 159 0.30 2.00 -6.57
C SER A 159 1.02 1.47 -5.33
N ILE A 160 2.28 1.03 -5.39
CA ILE A 160 2.92 0.37 -4.23
C ILE A 160 3.99 1.21 -3.53
N GLN A 161 4.20 2.47 -3.94
CA GLN A 161 5.20 3.34 -3.33
C GLN A 161 4.96 3.51 -1.81
N VAL A 162 3.72 3.77 -1.42
CA VAL A 162 3.35 3.95 -0.01
C VAL A 162 3.67 2.71 0.83
N PRO A 163 3.18 1.49 0.51
CA PRO A 163 3.53 0.31 1.30
C PRO A 163 5.04 -0.03 1.23
N THR A 164 5.75 0.31 0.16
CA THR A 164 7.22 0.17 0.10
C THR A 164 7.93 1.11 1.08
N MET A 165 7.44 2.33 1.26
CA MET A 165 8.09 3.39 2.04
C MET A 165 7.57 3.51 3.48
N CYS A 166 6.44 2.89 3.80
CA CYS A 166 5.77 3.03 5.10
C CYS A 166 5.46 1.70 5.79
N GLY A 167 5.49 0.58 5.06
CA GLY A 167 5.07 -0.72 5.59
C GLY A 167 3.55 -0.92 5.59
N ASN A 168 3.08 -1.88 6.39
CA ASN A 168 1.66 -2.24 6.45
C ASN A 168 0.86 -1.25 7.30
N MET A 169 -0.19 -0.66 6.73
CA MET A 169 -1.11 0.26 7.41
C MET A 169 -2.50 -0.37 7.65
N TYR A 170 -2.60 -1.70 7.68
CA TYR A 170 -3.84 -2.45 7.90
C TYR A 170 -4.98 -1.96 6.98
N CYS A 171 -6.09 -1.50 7.55
CA CYS A 171 -7.25 -0.97 6.82
C CYS A 171 -6.88 0.20 5.90
N GLY A 172 -5.90 1.02 6.29
CA GLY A 172 -5.38 2.12 5.49
C GLY A 172 -4.53 1.67 4.30
N SER A 173 -4.04 0.42 4.27
CA SER A 173 -3.05 -0.03 3.27
C SER A 173 -3.57 0.02 1.83
N VAL A 174 -4.81 -0.43 1.57
CA VAL A 174 -5.38 -0.40 0.22
C VAL A 174 -5.62 1.03 -0.30
N TYR A 175 -5.98 1.95 0.60
CA TYR A 175 -6.14 3.37 0.30
C TYR A 175 -4.78 4.09 0.21
N GLY A 176 -3.79 3.60 0.95
CA GLY A 176 -2.36 3.83 0.75
C GLY A 176 -1.97 3.62 -0.70
N SER A 177 -2.33 2.46 -1.24
CA SER A 177 -2.05 2.11 -2.62
C SER A 177 -2.78 3.00 -3.63
N LEU A 178 -4.03 3.41 -3.32
CA LEU A 178 -4.78 4.35 -4.16
C LEU A 178 -4.14 5.75 -4.16
N CYS A 179 -3.69 6.25 -3.01
CA CYS A 179 -3.00 7.54 -2.95
C CYS A 179 -1.67 7.50 -3.69
N ALA A 180 -0.92 6.39 -3.61
CA ALA A 180 0.27 6.19 -4.42
C ALA A 180 -0.04 6.25 -5.92
N LEU A 181 -1.10 5.57 -6.38
CA LEU A 181 -1.52 5.62 -7.77
C LEU A 181 -1.86 7.04 -8.24
N LEU A 182 -2.68 7.76 -7.46
CA LEU A 182 -3.06 9.16 -7.74
C LEU A 182 -1.86 10.11 -7.72
N SER A 183 -0.80 9.75 -7.01
CA SER A 183 0.43 10.54 -6.92
C SER A 183 1.42 10.24 -8.04
N ASN A 184 1.44 9.00 -8.55
CA ASN A 184 2.48 8.54 -9.49
C ASN A 184 2.01 8.48 -10.95
N VAL A 185 0.72 8.68 -11.22
CA VAL A 185 0.18 8.71 -12.58
C VAL A 185 -0.50 10.06 -12.79
N SER A 186 -0.24 10.69 -13.94
CA SER A 186 -0.79 12.00 -14.26
C SER A 186 -2.32 11.95 -14.29
N SER A 187 -2.98 13.06 -13.96
CA SER A 187 -4.44 13.10 -14.05
C SER A 187 -4.94 12.83 -15.46
N GLN A 188 -4.23 13.29 -16.48
CA GLN A 188 -4.56 13.05 -17.88
C GLN A 188 -4.55 11.55 -18.20
N ASP A 189 -3.52 10.83 -17.76
CA ASP A 189 -3.38 9.40 -18.04
C ASP A 189 -4.38 8.53 -17.25
N LEU A 190 -4.82 9.00 -16.07
CA LEU A 190 -5.82 8.32 -15.25
C LEU A 190 -7.25 8.52 -15.73
N GLN A 191 -7.58 9.61 -16.44
CA GLN A 191 -8.97 9.89 -16.81
C GLN A 191 -9.55 8.81 -17.74
N GLY A 192 -10.78 8.37 -17.42
CA GLY A 192 -11.46 7.29 -18.12
C GLY A 192 -10.99 5.88 -17.74
N LYS A 193 -9.84 5.76 -17.07
CA LYS A 193 -9.23 4.47 -16.68
C LYS A 193 -10.05 3.75 -15.62
N ARG A 194 -10.00 2.41 -15.65
CA ARG A 194 -10.57 1.54 -14.64
C ARG A 194 -9.48 1.10 -13.66
N VAL A 195 -9.71 1.37 -12.37
CA VAL A 195 -8.85 0.94 -11.28
C VAL A 195 -9.54 -0.19 -10.53
N GLY A 196 -8.95 -1.39 -10.49
CA GLY A 196 -9.43 -2.48 -9.65
C GLY A 196 -8.84 -2.39 -8.24
N ILE A 197 -9.65 -2.73 -7.24
CA ILE A 197 -9.29 -2.64 -5.83
C ILE A 197 -9.58 -3.99 -5.17
N PHE A 198 -8.58 -4.57 -4.52
CA PHE A 198 -8.75 -5.76 -3.70
C PHE A 198 -8.44 -5.44 -2.23
N SER A 199 -9.49 -5.41 -1.40
CA SER A 199 -9.40 -5.22 0.04
C SER A 199 -9.57 -6.54 0.76
N TYR A 200 -8.74 -6.79 1.78
CA TYR A 200 -8.72 -8.02 2.55
C TYR A 200 -8.50 -7.72 4.04
N GLY A 201 -9.21 -8.47 4.89
CA GLY A 201 -8.99 -8.52 6.34
C GLY A 201 -9.07 -9.97 6.84
N SER A 202 -8.12 -10.35 7.71
CA SER A 202 -8.03 -11.69 8.28
C SER A 202 -9.25 -12.04 9.15
N GLY A 203 -9.75 -13.28 9.06
CA GLY A 203 -10.97 -13.74 9.74
C GLY A 203 -11.83 -14.75 8.97
N LEU A 204 -12.37 -14.49 7.77
CA LEU A 204 -11.93 -13.55 6.73
C LEU A 204 -13.09 -12.78 6.08
N ALA A 205 -12.80 -11.54 5.68
CA ALA A 205 -13.66 -10.73 4.81
C ALA A 205 -12.82 -10.11 3.70
N SER A 206 -13.32 -10.18 2.46
CA SER A 206 -12.66 -9.56 1.33
C SER A 206 -13.67 -8.98 0.34
N SER A 207 -13.22 -8.01 -0.45
CA SER A 207 -14.02 -7.45 -1.54
C SER A 207 -13.11 -7.04 -2.67
N PHE A 208 -13.45 -7.50 -3.87
CA PHE A 208 -12.91 -6.99 -5.11
C PHE A 208 -13.94 -6.05 -5.73
N PHE A 209 -13.56 -4.81 -5.97
CA PHE A 209 -14.41 -3.81 -6.62
C PHE A 209 -13.58 -2.95 -7.58
N SER A 210 -14.23 -2.02 -8.28
CA SER A 210 -13.50 -1.16 -9.21
C SER A 210 -14.09 0.24 -9.27
N PHE A 211 -13.23 1.20 -9.57
CA PHE A 211 -13.58 2.57 -9.88
C PHE A 211 -13.31 2.87 -11.35
N ARG A 212 -14.04 3.84 -11.90
CA ARG A 212 -13.67 4.51 -13.15
C ARG A 212 -13.37 5.96 -12.83
N VAL A 213 -12.20 6.45 -13.21
CA VAL A 213 -11.83 7.85 -13.01
C VAL A 213 -12.63 8.69 -14.01
N LYS A 214 -13.44 9.62 -13.50
CA LYS A 214 -14.40 10.40 -14.32
C LYS A 214 -13.96 11.83 -14.60
N GLY A 215 -13.01 12.37 -13.85
CA GLY A 215 -12.55 13.74 -13.98
C GLY A 215 -11.15 13.93 -13.43
N SER A 216 -10.73 15.19 -13.31
CA SER A 216 -9.40 15.54 -12.85
C SER A 216 -9.12 14.99 -11.45
N THR A 217 -7.91 14.48 -11.26
CA THR A 217 -7.33 14.03 -9.99
C THR A 217 -6.23 14.99 -9.51
N GLU A 218 -6.00 16.10 -10.20
CA GLU A 218 -4.92 17.06 -9.90
C GLU A 218 -5.04 17.62 -8.49
N GLU A 219 -6.25 17.95 -8.06
CA GLU A 219 -6.46 18.45 -6.69
C GLU A 219 -6.14 17.37 -5.66
N MET A 220 -6.58 16.12 -5.85
CA MET A 220 -6.19 15.03 -4.95
C MET A 220 -4.67 14.82 -4.93
N HIS A 221 -4.04 14.76 -6.10
CA HIS A 221 -2.58 14.63 -6.23
C HIS A 221 -1.84 15.72 -5.45
N LYS A 222 -2.22 16.98 -5.65
CA LYS A 222 -1.65 18.15 -4.98
C LYS A 222 -1.83 18.10 -3.47
N GLN A 223 -2.98 17.62 -3.01
CA GLN A 223 -3.31 17.58 -1.58
C GLN A 223 -2.67 16.40 -0.84
N ILE A 224 -2.51 15.25 -1.51
CA ILE A 224 -1.77 14.12 -0.97
C ILE A 224 -0.31 14.51 -0.74
N ASP A 225 0.30 15.26 -1.67
CA ASP A 225 1.70 15.75 -1.62
C ASP A 225 2.70 14.64 -1.27
N LEU A 226 2.51 13.47 -1.90
CA LEU A 226 3.06 12.21 -1.41
C LEU A 226 4.58 12.24 -1.23
N GLN A 227 5.30 12.66 -2.27
CA GLN A 227 6.76 12.57 -2.27
C GLN A 227 7.38 13.43 -1.17
N ASN A 228 6.94 14.68 -1.08
CA ASN A 228 7.40 15.60 -0.04
C ASN A 228 7.16 15.06 1.36
N ARG A 229 5.96 14.52 1.62
CA ARG A 229 5.60 14.00 2.94
C ARG A 229 6.36 12.73 3.29
N LEU A 230 6.69 11.90 2.30
CA LEU A 230 7.53 10.74 2.52
C LEU A 230 8.98 11.14 2.81
N ASP A 231 9.49 12.18 2.15
CA ASP A 231 10.85 12.69 2.26
C ASP A 231 11.07 13.58 3.49
N SER A 232 10.01 14.24 3.99
CA SER A 232 10.06 15.07 5.20
C SER A 232 10.11 14.27 6.49
N ARG A 233 9.94 12.94 6.43
CA ARG A 233 10.08 12.06 7.59
C ARG A 233 11.53 11.98 8.02
N ARG A 234 11.73 11.84 9.32
CA ARG A 234 13.04 11.57 9.91
C ARG A 234 13.36 10.08 9.80
N VAL A 235 14.40 9.76 9.04
CA VAL A 235 15.01 8.43 9.08
C VAL A 235 15.82 8.33 10.37
N VAL A 236 15.55 7.32 11.20
CA VAL A 236 16.26 7.09 12.47
C VAL A 236 16.96 5.74 12.50
N ALA A 237 17.88 5.58 13.45
CA ALA A 237 18.56 4.32 13.69
C ALA A 237 17.59 3.23 14.22
N PRO A 238 17.83 1.94 13.92
CA PRO A 238 17.01 0.83 14.41
C PRO A 238 16.78 0.81 15.93
N GLU A 239 17.75 1.24 16.73
CA GLU A 239 17.63 1.30 18.19
C GLU A 239 16.50 2.24 18.65
N VAL A 240 16.29 3.35 17.92
CA VAL A 240 15.21 4.30 18.20
C VAL A 240 13.85 3.67 17.87
N TYR A 241 13.77 2.91 16.76
CA TYR A 241 12.57 2.16 16.41
C TYR A 241 12.18 1.15 17.50
N ASP A 242 13.16 0.38 17.99
CA ASP A 242 12.96 -0.58 19.08
C ASP A 242 12.54 0.11 20.37
N GLU A 243 13.15 1.24 20.72
CA GLU A 243 12.75 2.05 21.87
C GLU A 243 11.30 2.51 21.77
N MET A 244 10.86 2.98 20.60
CA MET A 244 9.47 3.40 20.38
C MET A 244 8.50 2.22 20.44
N CYS A 245 8.88 1.04 19.93
CA CYS A 245 8.09 -0.18 20.07
C CYS A 245 7.91 -0.57 21.55
N ASN A 246 8.99 -0.56 22.32
CA ASN A 246 8.97 -0.82 23.76
C ASN A 246 8.17 0.24 24.54
N LEU A 247 8.19 1.49 24.09
CA LEU A 247 7.38 2.56 24.67
C LEU A 247 5.89 2.30 24.46
N ARG A 248 5.49 1.91 23.24
CA ARG A 248 4.09 1.54 22.92
C ARG A 248 3.65 0.29 23.67
N GLU A 249 4.50 -0.71 23.82
CA GLU A 249 4.21 -1.90 24.62
C GLU A 249 3.92 -1.53 26.08
N ARG A 250 4.76 -0.69 26.70
CA ARG A 250 4.55 -0.22 28.07
C ARG A 250 3.29 0.61 28.24
N ALA A 251 2.91 1.41 27.23
CA ALA A 251 1.70 2.22 27.22
C ALA A 251 0.42 1.38 27.04
N HIS A 252 0.52 0.20 26.45
CA HIS A 252 -0.63 -0.62 26.10
C HIS A 252 -1.45 -1.02 27.33
N LEU A 253 -2.77 -0.77 27.27
CA LEU A 253 -3.74 -1.04 28.35
C LEU A 253 -3.41 -0.37 29.70
N LYS A 254 -2.64 0.71 29.69
CA LYS A 254 -2.44 1.53 30.89
C LYS A 254 -3.53 2.58 31.06
N LYS A 255 -3.95 2.75 32.30
CA LYS A 255 -4.64 3.93 32.83
C LYS A 255 -3.66 4.73 33.69
N ASP A 256 -4.02 5.94 34.07
CA ASP A 256 -3.13 6.85 34.82
C ASP A 256 -1.76 7.05 34.13
N TYR A 257 -1.82 7.21 32.81
CA TYR A 257 -0.64 7.19 31.95
C TYR A 257 -0.41 8.55 31.28
N SER A 258 0.83 9.03 31.37
CA SER A 258 1.31 10.19 30.62
C SER A 258 2.31 9.70 29.57
N PRO A 259 2.02 9.86 28.25
CA PRO A 259 2.94 9.47 27.20
C PRO A 259 4.30 10.16 27.34
N ALA A 260 5.38 9.42 27.10
CA ALA A 260 6.76 9.84 27.27
C ALA A 260 7.48 10.16 25.95
N GLY A 261 6.88 9.88 24.79
CA GLY A 261 7.40 10.28 23.49
C GLY A 261 7.71 11.78 23.41
N ASN A 262 8.42 12.23 22.39
CA ASN A 262 8.75 13.65 22.25
C ASN A 262 7.80 14.33 21.26
N PRO A 263 6.90 15.23 21.73
CA PRO A 263 5.93 15.89 20.85
C PRO A 263 6.61 16.80 19.81
N GLU A 264 7.85 17.23 20.04
CA GLU A 264 8.62 18.03 19.06
C GLU A 264 9.08 17.23 17.84
N THR A 265 8.93 15.90 17.86
CA THR A 265 9.20 15.08 16.68
C THR A 265 8.03 15.01 15.71
N LEU A 266 6.82 15.40 16.13
CA LEU A 266 5.60 15.36 15.33
C LEU A 266 5.57 16.50 14.29
N PHE A 267 4.92 16.24 13.15
CA PHE A 267 4.61 17.32 12.22
C PHE A 267 3.58 18.30 12.81
N PRO A 268 3.67 19.61 12.51
CA PRO A 268 2.60 20.57 12.83
C PRO A 268 1.23 20.10 12.33
N GLY A 269 0.18 20.34 13.10
CA GLY A 269 -1.19 19.88 12.82
C GLY A 269 -1.49 18.45 13.25
N THR A 270 -0.49 17.67 13.71
CA THR A 270 -0.70 16.30 14.19
C THR A 270 -1.46 16.31 15.52
N TYR A 271 -2.55 15.55 15.59
CA TYR A 271 -3.22 15.24 16.86
C TYR A 271 -2.42 14.20 17.62
N TYR A 272 -2.19 14.43 18.91
CA TYR A 272 -1.40 13.53 19.73
C TYR A 272 -1.97 13.38 21.15
N LEU A 273 -1.76 12.21 21.73
CA LEU A 273 -2.19 11.85 23.08
C LEU A 273 -1.36 12.61 24.13
N THR A 274 -2.04 13.31 25.04
CA THR A 274 -1.40 14.01 26.15
C THR A 274 -1.53 13.25 27.46
N LYS A 275 -2.62 12.49 27.65
CA LYS A 275 -2.90 11.78 28.90
C LYS A 275 -3.95 10.68 28.72
N VAL A 276 -3.84 9.63 29.52
CA VAL A 276 -4.89 8.65 29.81
C VAL A 276 -5.16 8.68 31.31
N ASP A 277 -6.38 8.94 31.74
CA ASP A 277 -6.71 9.00 33.18
C ASP A 277 -7.09 7.62 33.78
N ASP A 278 -7.51 7.63 35.04
CA ASP A 278 -7.86 6.46 35.85
C ASP A 278 -9.07 5.67 35.33
N LEU A 279 -9.87 6.30 34.46
CA LEU A 279 -11.05 5.74 33.81
C LEU A 279 -10.81 5.43 32.32
N PHE A 280 -9.55 5.41 31.88
CA PHE A 280 -9.14 5.20 30.48
C PHE A 280 -9.63 6.31 29.51
N ARG A 281 -10.04 7.48 30.00
CA ARG A 281 -10.38 8.60 29.13
C ARG A 281 -9.09 9.19 28.57
N ARG A 282 -9.10 9.51 27.28
CA ARG A 282 -7.92 10.00 26.54
C ARG A 282 -8.06 11.50 26.26
N GLU A 283 -7.02 12.25 26.61
CA GLU A 283 -6.90 13.66 26.31
C GLU A 283 -5.94 13.85 25.12
N TYR A 284 -6.27 14.77 24.22
CA TYR A 284 -5.51 15.03 23.00
C TYR A 284 -5.20 16.52 22.84
N ALA A 285 -4.09 16.83 22.19
CA ALA A 285 -3.73 18.16 21.73
C ALA A 285 -3.30 18.13 20.26
N ILE A 286 -3.18 19.30 19.65
CA ILE A 286 -2.70 19.48 18.27
C ILE A 286 -1.33 20.13 18.32
N LYS A 287 -0.34 19.52 17.68
CA LYS A 287 1.01 20.09 17.55
C LYS A 287 0.91 21.41 16.79
N GLN A 288 1.36 22.49 17.44
CA GLN A 288 1.52 23.80 16.79
C GLN A 288 2.76 23.82 15.90
#